data_AF-A0A4R0UL62-F1
#
_entry.id   AF-A0A4R0UL62-F1
#
_cell.length_a   1.000
_cell.length_b   1.000
_cell.length_c   1.000
_cell.angle_alpha   90.00
_cell.angle_beta   90.00
_cell.angle_gamma   90.00
#
_symmetry.space_group_name_H-M   'P 1'
#
loop_
_entity.id
_entity.type
_entity.pdbx_description
1 polymer ?
#
loop_
_entity_poly.entity_id
_entity_poly.type
_entity_poly.pdbx_seq_one_letter_code
_entity_poly.pdbx_strand_id
1 'polypeptide(L)'
;MTATTPIYGLSYPEGSDLVSTAPASFKSMATTFEKALDEVDKRSSPEGVKPVVATDLETLVKTNGVQGQSGIVTNAGQSQGLYYLFGDRWVPVEARAKRRWYGNFTRSDGQLQINPSGDTGLTITKKSGSDDITVSNNAKGSYLRLPAGLWLVKAQLQFSGIHDQTWVRMLMTTINGASNLMPSISEKSTSGNAYDGISVLTVVASDGESGAVQPILGSNAAGIMRLPGEIGVIEL
;
A
#
# COMPACT_ATOMS: atom_id res chain seq x y z
N MET A 1 -40.90 -30.30 36.60
CA MET A 1 -40.44 -30.84 35.29
C MET A 1 -39.14 -30.13 34.93
N THR A 2 -38.30 -30.66 34.05
CA THR A 2 -37.06 -29.99 33.61
C THR A 2 -37.14 -29.79 32.10
N ALA A 3 -36.80 -28.61 31.63
CA ALA A 3 -36.68 -28.34 30.20
C ALA A 3 -35.22 -28.05 29.85
N THR A 4 -34.95 -28.00 28.55
CA THR A 4 -33.62 -27.83 28.00
C THR A 4 -33.61 -26.72 26.97
N THR A 5 -32.45 -26.11 26.79
CA THR A 5 -32.21 -25.14 25.73
C THR A 5 -32.05 -25.85 24.36
N PRO A 6 -32.44 -25.22 23.24
CA PRO A 6 -32.55 -25.90 21.93
C PRO A 6 -31.25 -26.28 21.22
N ILE A 7 -30.12 -25.64 21.50
CA ILE A 7 -28.85 -25.85 20.75
C ILE A 7 -27.94 -26.83 21.50
N TYR A 8 -27.68 -26.58 22.78
CA TYR A 8 -26.76 -27.37 23.61
C TYR A 8 -27.45 -28.18 24.71
N GLY A 9 -28.78 -28.16 24.78
CA GLY A 9 -29.52 -29.01 25.71
C GLY A 9 -29.32 -28.67 27.19
N LEU A 10 -29.05 -27.41 27.53
CA LEU A 10 -28.77 -27.01 28.91
C LEU A 10 -30.04 -27.12 29.76
N SER A 11 -30.00 -27.99 30.78
CA SER A 11 -31.13 -28.26 31.65
C SER A 11 -31.44 -27.08 32.58
N TYR A 12 -32.73 -26.74 32.72
CA TYR A 12 -33.23 -25.81 33.71
C TYR A 12 -34.56 -26.31 34.33
N PRO A 13 -34.82 -26.01 35.62
CA PRO A 13 -36.05 -26.43 36.29
C PRO A 13 -37.28 -25.68 35.76
N GLU A 14 -38.39 -26.40 35.63
CA GLU A 14 -39.72 -25.88 35.29
C GLU A 14 -40.77 -26.32 36.33
N GLY A 15 -41.61 -25.38 36.75
CA GLY A 15 -42.69 -25.61 37.71
C GLY A 15 -43.02 -24.35 38.52
N SER A 16 -44.20 -24.30 39.14
CA SER A 16 -44.55 -23.26 40.11
C SER A 16 -43.95 -23.63 41.47
N ASP A 17 -42.72 -23.21 41.72
CA ASP A 17 -42.11 -23.30 43.05
C ASP A 17 -42.72 -22.24 44.00
N LEU A 18 -42.63 -22.46 45.31
CA LEU A 18 -43.07 -21.50 46.35
C LEU A 18 -42.30 -20.16 46.27
N VAL A 19 -41.13 -20.17 45.63
CA VAL A 19 -40.35 -18.99 45.25
C VAL A 19 -40.58 -18.69 43.77
N SER A 20 -41.58 -17.84 43.52
CA SER A 20 -42.23 -17.68 42.20
C SER A 20 -41.34 -17.25 41.03
N THR A 21 -40.13 -16.74 41.28
CA THR A 21 -39.22 -16.20 40.24
C THR A 21 -38.02 -17.10 39.94
N ALA A 22 -37.71 -18.10 40.76
CA ALA A 22 -36.53 -18.93 40.59
C ALA A 22 -36.47 -19.68 39.24
N PRO A 23 -37.57 -20.30 38.75
CA PRO A 23 -37.57 -20.97 37.43
C PRO A 23 -37.25 -20.01 36.27
N ALA A 24 -37.73 -18.77 36.34
CA ALA A 24 -37.46 -17.77 35.31
C ALA A 24 -35.99 -17.35 35.29
N SER A 25 -35.37 -17.18 36.47
CA SER A 25 -33.94 -16.87 36.59
C SER A 25 -33.06 -17.98 36.02
N PHE A 26 -33.38 -19.26 36.32
CA PHE A 26 -32.63 -20.39 35.77
C PHE A 26 -32.79 -20.52 34.25
N LYS A 27 -33.99 -20.30 33.72
CA LYS A 27 -34.23 -20.28 32.27
C LYS A 27 -33.44 -19.17 31.58
N SER A 28 -33.42 -17.97 32.16
CA SER A 28 -32.66 -16.83 31.63
C SER A 28 -31.16 -17.11 31.61
N MET A 29 -30.64 -17.70 32.70
CA MET A 29 -29.24 -18.08 32.81
C MET A 29 -28.85 -19.15 31.79
N ALA A 30 -29.64 -20.22 31.65
CA ALA A 30 -29.39 -21.28 30.67
C ALA A 30 -29.42 -20.74 29.23
N THR A 31 -30.39 -19.87 28.91
CA THR A 31 -30.47 -19.22 27.59
C THR A 31 -29.28 -18.30 27.32
N THR A 32 -28.80 -17.59 28.34
CA THR A 32 -27.64 -16.69 28.23
C THR A 32 -26.36 -17.48 27.99
N PHE A 33 -26.16 -18.58 28.72
CA PHE A 33 -25.02 -19.47 28.48
C PHE A 33 -25.07 -20.11 27.10
N GLU A 34 -26.24 -20.57 26.65
CA GLU A 34 -26.38 -21.12 25.30
C GLU A 34 -26.03 -20.09 24.23
N LYS A 35 -26.49 -18.84 24.35
CA LYS A 35 -26.11 -17.76 23.42
C LYS A 35 -24.62 -17.48 23.44
N ALA A 36 -24.00 -17.43 24.62
CA ALA A 36 -22.56 -17.19 24.72
C ALA A 36 -21.74 -18.34 24.12
N LEU A 37 -22.17 -19.59 24.32
CA LEU A 37 -21.56 -20.77 23.71
C LEU A 37 -21.72 -20.76 22.19
N ASP A 38 -22.93 -20.46 21.70
CA ASP A 38 -23.23 -20.35 20.26
C ASP A 38 -22.40 -19.24 19.62
N GLU A 39 -22.21 -18.10 20.30
CA GLU A 39 -21.35 -17.02 19.81
C GLU A 39 -19.87 -17.42 19.78
N VAL A 40 -19.37 -18.12 20.79
CA VAL A 40 -17.98 -18.63 20.83
C VAL A 40 -17.75 -19.71 19.76
N ASP A 41 -18.74 -20.56 19.53
CA ASP A 41 -18.70 -21.62 18.53
C ASP A 41 -18.76 -21.04 17.11
N LYS A 42 -19.60 -20.03 16.88
CA LYS A 42 -19.62 -19.25 15.62
C LYS A 42 -18.32 -18.51 15.36
N ARG A 43 -17.63 -18.00 16.39
CA ARG A 43 -16.25 -17.48 16.27
C ARG A 43 -15.21 -18.56 15.97
N SER A 44 -15.56 -19.84 16.07
CA SER A 44 -14.72 -20.99 15.74
C SER A 44 -15.21 -21.72 14.48
N SER A 45 -16.27 -21.21 13.85
CA SER A 45 -16.86 -21.74 12.62
C SER A 45 -16.12 -21.20 11.37
N PRO A 46 -16.35 -21.80 10.20
CA PRO A 46 -15.94 -21.31 8.87
C PRO A 46 -16.14 -19.81 8.60
N GLU A 47 -17.04 -19.12 9.31
CA GLU A 47 -17.27 -17.69 9.15
C GLU A 47 -16.41 -16.85 10.13
N GLY A 48 -15.87 -17.47 11.18
CA GLY A 48 -15.01 -16.90 12.23
C GLY A 48 -13.55 -17.34 12.10
N VAL A 49 -13.00 -17.25 10.90
CA VAL A 49 -11.80 -17.95 10.45
C VAL A 49 -10.54 -17.58 11.25
N LYS A 50 -10.22 -18.36 12.28
CA LYS A 50 -8.88 -18.37 12.86
C LYS A 50 -7.89 -18.91 11.83
N PRO A 51 -6.64 -18.40 11.77
CA PRO A 51 -5.62 -18.97 10.93
C PRO A 51 -5.38 -20.46 11.28
N VAL A 52 -5.27 -21.32 10.27
CA VAL A 52 -4.87 -22.72 10.47
C VAL A 52 -3.37 -22.76 10.72
N VAL A 53 -2.94 -23.33 11.85
CA VAL A 53 -1.52 -23.50 12.16
C VAL A 53 -1.16 -24.96 11.97
N ALA A 54 -0.18 -25.25 11.12
CA ALA A 54 0.35 -26.58 10.87
C ALA A 54 1.87 -26.61 11.06
N THR A 55 2.41 -27.75 11.49
CA THR A 55 3.86 -27.94 11.60
C THR A 55 4.51 -28.07 10.22
N ASP A 56 3.83 -28.72 9.29
CA ASP A 56 4.30 -28.97 7.92
C ASP A 56 3.21 -28.73 6.87
N LEU A 57 3.63 -28.62 5.61
CA LEU A 57 2.74 -28.35 4.48
C LEU A 57 1.78 -29.52 4.22
N GLU A 58 2.20 -30.76 4.48
CA GLU A 58 1.35 -31.94 4.27
C GLU A 58 0.14 -31.93 5.21
N THR A 59 0.36 -31.55 6.46
CA THR A 59 -0.68 -31.37 7.48
C THR A 59 -1.62 -30.23 7.10
N LEU A 60 -1.08 -29.12 6.59
CA LEU A 60 -1.91 -28.01 6.11
C LEU A 60 -2.79 -28.44 4.94
N VAL A 61 -2.24 -29.11 3.93
CA VAL A 61 -2.98 -29.58 2.74
C VAL A 61 -4.11 -30.55 3.07
N LYS A 62 -3.95 -31.37 4.12
CA LYS A 62 -4.99 -32.28 4.62
C LYS A 62 -6.08 -31.57 5.43
N THR A 63 -5.86 -30.31 5.83
CA THR A 63 -6.82 -29.55 6.61
C THR A 63 -7.81 -28.85 5.68
N ASN A 64 -9.09 -29.23 5.80
CA ASN A 64 -10.17 -28.49 5.15
C ASN A 64 -10.23 -27.06 5.70
N GLY A 65 -10.45 -26.10 4.82
CA GLY A 65 -10.66 -24.70 5.20
C GLY A 65 -11.75 -24.05 4.38
N VAL A 66 -11.87 -22.74 4.53
CA VAL A 66 -12.81 -21.89 3.79
C VAL A 66 -12.06 -21.04 2.79
N GLN A 67 -12.69 -20.73 1.65
CA GLN A 67 -12.10 -19.84 0.65
C GLN A 67 -11.56 -18.55 1.28
N GLY A 68 -10.28 -18.26 1.05
CA GLY A 68 -9.59 -17.09 1.59
C GLY A 68 -9.07 -17.23 3.01
N GLN A 69 -9.30 -18.37 3.68
CA GLN A 69 -8.77 -18.63 5.02
C GLN A 69 -7.24 -18.59 5.04
N SER A 70 -6.67 -17.89 6.02
CA SER A 70 -5.23 -17.87 6.26
C SER A 70 -4.74 -19.17 6.90
N GLY A 71 -3.57 -19.62 6.49
CA GLY A 71 -2.84 -20.74 7.06
C GLY A 71 -1.39 -20.35 7.33
N ILE A 72 -0.74 -21.02 8.28
CA ILE A 72 0.68 -20.84 8.57
C ILE A 72 1.35 -22.19 8.81
N VAL A 73 2.42 -22.44 8.08
CA VAL A 73 3.30 -23.59 8.27
C VAL A 73 4.51 -23.13 9.07
N THR A 74 4.80 -23.78 10.20
CA THR A 74 5.79 -23.28 11.18
C THR A 74 7.11 -24.03 11.23
N ASN A 75 7.22 -25.23 10.64
CA ASN A 75 8.43 -26.06 10.70
C ASN A 75 8.63 -26.94 9.44
N ALA A 76 8.75 -26.31 8.26
CA ALA A 76 8.82 -27.02 6.98
C ALA A 76 9.93 -26.54 6.03
N GLY A 77 11.03 -26.00 6.56
CA GLY A 77 12.14 -25.49 5.74
C GLY A 77 11.66 -24.48 4.70
N GLN A 78 11.87 -24.78 3.42
CA GLN A 78 11.47 -23.90 2.30
C GLN A 78 9.94 -23.75 2.13
N SER A 79 9.13 -24.65 2.72
CA SER A 79 7.66 -24.56 2.68
C SER A 79 7.08 -23.86 3.92
N GLN A 80 7.94 -23.33 4.81
CA GLN A 80 7.50 -22.56 5.98
C GLN A 80 6.98 -21.19 5.54
N GLY A 81 5.86 -20.74 6.10
CA GLY A 81 5.29 -19.42 5.78
C GLY A 81 3.78 -19.34 5.81
N LEU A 82 3.25 -18.21 5.34
CA LEU A 82 1.82 -17.94 5.22
C LEU A 82 1.23 -18.55 3.95
N TYR A 83 0.00 -19.03 4.07
CA TYR A 83 -0.80 -19.61 2.98
C TYR A 83 -2.22 -19.02 3.03
N TYR A 84 -2.94 -19.13 1.92
CA TYR A 84 -4.39 -18.91 1.88
C TYR A 84 -5.08 -20.03 1.11
N LEU A 85 -6.29 -20.39 1.50
CA LEU A 85 -7.07 -21.39 0.77
C LEU A 85 -7.67 -20.75 -0.50
N PHE A 86 -7.44 -21.38 -1.65
CA PHE A 86 -8.03 -20.99 -2.93
C PHE A 86 -8.53 -22.22 -3.69
N GLY A 87 -9.84 -22.36 -3.81
CA GLY A 87 -10.48 -23.63 -4.17
C GLY A 87 -10.14 -24.67 -3.11
N ASP A 88 -9.72 -25.85 -3.56
CA ASP A 88 -9.38 -26.97 -2.66
C ASP A 88 -7.88 -27.05 -2.36
N ARG A 89 -7.14 -25.93 -2.49
CA ARG A 89 -5.68 -25.90 -2.29
C ARG A 89 -5.23 -24.74 -1.42
N TRP A 90 -4.25 -25.02 -0.58
CA TRP A 90 -3.48 -24.00 0.12
C TRP A 90 -2.40 -23.45 -0.80
N VAL A 91 -2.46 -22.14 -1.06
CA VAL A 91 -1.52 -21.42 -1.93
C VAL A 91 -0.59 -20.58 -1.05
N PRO A 92 0.73 -20.66 -1.23
CA PRO A 92 1.66 -19.81 -0.48
C PRO A 92 1.38 -18.34 -0.76
N VAL A 93 1.43 -17.52 0.29
CA VAL A 93 1.40 -16.07 0.16
C VAL A 93 2.79 -15.64 -0.25
N GLU A 94 2.99 -15.48 -1.56
CA GLU A 94 4.20 -14.90 -2.10
C GLU A 94 4.27 -13.40 -1.75
N ALA A 95 5.49 -12.89 -1.57
CA ALA A 95 5.69 -11.45 -1.43
C ALA A 95 5.10 -10.75 -2.65
N ARG A 96 4.13 -9.86 -2.42
CA ARG A 96 3.51 -9.09 -3.50
C ARG A 96 4.60 -8.38 -4.31
N ALA A 97 4.55 -8.54 -5.63
CA ALA A 97 5.43 -7.81 -6.54
C ALA A 97 5.27 -6.30 -6.30
N LYS A 98 6.36 -5.65 -5.92
CA LYS A 98 6.39 -4.20 -5.68
C LYS A 98 6.09 -3.46 -6.99
N ARG A 99 5.20 -2.47 -6.93
CA ARG A 99 4.89 -1.61 -8.09
C ARG A 99 6.12 -0.81 -8.49
N ARG A 100 6.26 -0.60 -9.79
CA ARG A 100 7.29 0.23 -10.40
C ARG A 100 6.68 1.00 -11.54
N TRP A 101 7.06 2.26 -11.68
CA TRP A 101 6.63 3.09 -12.80
C TRP A 101 7.75 4.03 -13.22
N TYR A 102 7.89 4.19 -14.53
CA TYR A 102 8.91 5.01 -15.15
C TYR A 102 8.29 5.90 -16.23
N GLY A 103 8.77 7.13 -16.31
CA GLY A 103 8.34 8.10 -17.30
C GLY A 103 9.44 9.08 -17.67
N ASN A 104 9.17 9.84 -18.71
CA ASN A 104 10.01 10.95 -19.13
C ASN A 104 9.30 12.28 -18.84
N PHE A 105 10.05 13.37 -18.74
CA PHE A 105 9.48 14.71 -18.68
C PHE A 105 10.22 15.72 -19.56
N THR A 106 9.46 16.67 -20.09
CA THR A 106 9.95 17.85 -20.84
C THR A 106 9.30 19.10 -20.28
N ARG A 107 9.63 20.29 -20.79
CA ARG A 107 8.82 21.49 -20.55
C ARG A 107 7.39 21.24 -21.05
N SER A 108 6.41 21.92 -20.46
CA SER A 108 4.98 21.75 -20.74
C SER A 108 4.56 22.05 -22.18
N ASP A 109 5.33 22.87 -22.89
CA ASP A 109 5.18 23.15 -24.33
C ASP A 109 5.88 22.10 -25.22
N GLY A 110 6.41 21.03 -24.64
CA GLY A 110 7.13 19.96 -25.32
C GLY A 110 8.58 20.29 -25.66
N GLN A 111 9.05 21.50 -25.36
CA GLN A 111 10.43 21.88 -25.65
C GLN A 111 11.41 21.35 -24.61
N LEU A 112 12.66 21.22 -25.03
CA LEU A 112 13.78 20.86 -24.17
C LEU A 112 14.42 22.11 -23.55
N GLN A 113 13.63 23.09 -23.16
CA GLN A 113 14.10 24.35 -22.58
C GLN A 113 13.90 24.39 -21.07
N ILE A 114 14.80 25.06 -20.38
CA ILE A 114 14.70 25.41 -18.96
C ILE A 114 14.48 26.91 -18.87
N ASN A 115 13.45 27.32 -18.14
CA ASN A 115 13.09 28.73 -18.03
C ASN A 115 14.12 29.50 -17.21
N PRO A 116 14.53 30.71 -17.67
CA PRO A 116 15.20 31.65 -16.80
C PRO A 116 14.19 32.20 -15.79
N SER A 117 14.59 32.26 -14.51
CA SER A 117 13.87 32.92 -13.42
C SER A 117 12.50 32.31 -13.10
N GLY A 118 12.52 31.16 -12.43
CA GLY A 118 11.33 30.56 -11.82
C GLY A 118 11.27 29.05 -11.99
N ASP A 119 10.10 28.49 -11.74
CA ASP A 119 9.83 27.08 -11.95
C ASP A 119 9.46 26.83 -13.43
N THR A 120 10.09 25.82 -14.04
CA THR A 120 9.75 25.29 -15.35
C THR A 120 8.63 24.27 -15.17
N GLY A 121 7.43 24.57 -15.68
CA GLY A 121 6.33 23.61 -15.71
C GLY A 121 6.72 22.40 -16.57
N LEU A 122 6.71 21.20 -15.97
CA LEU A 122 7.11 19.97 -16.64
C LEU A 122 5.88 19.17 -17.07
N THR A 123 5.92 18.55 -18.25
CA THR A 123 4.93 17.54 -18.66
C THR A 123 5.54 16.16 -18.58
N ILE A 124 4.86 15.24 -17.89
CA ILE A 124 5.32 13.86 -17.69
C ILE A 124 4.58 12.93 -18.67
N THR A 125 5.33 12.01 -19.29
CA THR A 125 4.78 10.94 -20.14
C THR A 125 5.21 9.58 -19.62
N LYS A 126 4.25 8.65 -19.48
CA LYS A 126 4.53 7.27 -19.08
C LYS A 126 5.41 6.57 -20.12
N LYS A 127 6.43 5.85 -19.64
CA LYS A 127 7.29 4.97 -20.46
C LYS A 127 6.98 3.49 -20.20
N SER A 128 6.86 3.09 -18.94
CA SER A 128 6.55 1.71 -18.55
C SER A 128 6.11 1.61 -17.08
N GLY A 129 5.61 0.44 -16.67
CA GLY A 129 5.28 0.13 -15.29
C GLY A 129 3.78 0.14 -14.96
N SER A 130 3.44 0.13 -13.67
CA SER A 130 2.08 -0.11 -13.16
C SER A 130 1.03 0.88 -13.70
N ASP A 131 -0.17 0.41 -14.03
CA ASP A 131 -1.23 1.27 -14.59
C ASP A 131 -2.01 2.07 -13.54
N ASP A 132 -1.93 1.68 -12.27
CA ASP A 132 -2.55 2.37 -11.14
C ASP A 132 -1.79 3.63 -10.69
N ILE A 133 -0.60 3.88 -11.24
CA ILE A 133 0.14 5.14 -11.10
C ILE A 133 -0.14 5.99 -12.34
N THR A 134 -0.83 7.10 -12.12
CA THR A 134 -1.39 7.93 -13.21
C THR A 134 -0.77 9.33 -13.24
N VAL A 135 -0.64 9.87 -14.45
CA VAL A 135 -0.20 11.25 -14.66
C VAL A 135 -1.42 12.17 -14.64
N SER A 136 -1.34 13.28 -13.92
CA SER A 136 -2.35 14.34 -13.88
C SER A 136 -1.66 15.71 -14.00
N ASN A 137 -2.41 16.77 -14.24
CA ASN A 137 -1.85 18.11 -14.48
C ASN A 137 -2.44 19.16 -13.54
N ASN A 138 -1.64 20.14 -13.17
CA ASN A 138 -2.04 21.38 -12.48
C ASN A 138 -1.32 22.59 -13.13
N ALA A 139 -1.50 23.78 -12.54
CA ALA A 139 -0.86 25.00 -13.05
C ALA A 139 0.68 24.99 -13.02
N LYS A 140 1.30 24.09 -12.23
CA LYS A 140 2.76 23.92 -12.13
C LYS A 140 3.29 22.79 -13.02
N GLY A 141 2.43 22.14 -13.80
CA GLY A 141 2.78 21.03 -14.69
C GLY A 141 2.16 19.70 -14.26
N SER A 142 2.74 18.62 -14.74
CA SER A 142 2.31 17.25 -14.43
C SER A 142 2.75 16.81 -13.04
N TYR A 143 1.96 15.94 -12.44
CA TYR A 143 2.25 15.22 -11.20
C TYR A 143 1.79 13.76 -11.32
N LEU A 144 2.38 12.90 -10.51
CA LEU A 144 2.06 11.48 -10.43
C LEU A 144 1.15 11.21 -9.24
N ARG A 145 -0.03 10.64 -9.48
CA ARG A 145 -0.88 10.11 -8.41
C ARG A 145 -0.39 8.73 -8.00
N LEU A 146 -0.23 8.52 -6.70
CA LEU A 146 0.36 7.31 -6.15
C LEU A 146 -0.70 6.54 -5.35
N PRO A 147 -0.84 5.21 -5.56
CA PRO A 147 -1.63 4.36 -4.68
C PRO A 147 -1.14 4.43 -3.23
N ALA A 148 -1.96 3.95 -2.30
CA ALA A 148 -1.62 3.90 -0.89
C ALA A 148 -0.32 3.12 -0.68
N GLY A 149 0.62 3.69 0.06
CA GLY A 149 1.90 3.05 0.35
C GLY A 149 3.08 3.99 0.52
N LEU A 150 4.26 3.37 0.60
CA LEU A 150 5.56 4.04 0.68
C LEU A 150 6.26 3.95 -0.65
N TRP A 151 6.84 5.06 -1.10
CA TRP A 151 7.36 5.22 -2.45
C TRP A 151 8.73 5.87 -2.44
N LEU A 152 9.69 5.22 -3.09
CA LEU A 152 10.94 5.86 -3.49
C LEU A 152 10.71 6.60 -4.80
N VAL A 153 10.96 7.91 -4.81
CA VAL A 153 10.75 8.79 -5.96
C VAL A 153 12.08 9.37 -6.39
N LYS A 154 12.45 9.18 -7.66
CA LYS A 154 13.64 9.76 -8.27
C LYS A 154 13.28 10.55 -9.53
N ALA A 155 13.85 11.72 -9.72
CA ALA A 155 13.89 12.39 -11.02
C ALA A 155 15.30 12.84 -11.36
N GLN A 156 15.66 12.84 -12.65
CA GLN A 156 16.97 13.28 -13.12
C GLN A 156 16.91 13.93 -14.50
N LEU A 157 17.85 14.82 -14.78
CA LEU A 157 17.97 15.55 -16.03
C LEU A 157 19.43 15.89 -16.34
N GLN A 158 19.80 15.81 -17.62
CA GLN A 158 21.02 16.38 -18.16
C GLN A 158 20.71 17.71 -18.86
N PHE A 159 21.51 18.75 -18.59
CA PHE A 159 21.30 20.09 -19.12
C PHE A 159 22.60 20.81 -19.48
N SER A 160 22.48 21.84 -20.31
CA SER A 160 23.58 22.74 -20.70
C SER A 160 23.10 24.20 -20.74
N GLY A 161 24.03 25.15 -20.79
CA GLY A 161 23.74 26.58 -20.91
C GLY A 161 23.49 27.32 -19.58
N ILE A 162 23.47 26.58 -18.47
CA ILE A 162 23.40 27.14 -17.11
C ILE A 162 24.83 27.20 -16.57
N HIS A 163 25.40 28.40 -16.52
CA HIS A 163 26.82 28.63 -16.22
C HIS A 163 27.13 28.72 -14.71
N ASP A 164 28.41 28.73 -14.35
CA ASP A 164 28.86 28.92 -12.97
C ASP A 164 28.27 30.20 -12.34
N GLN A 165 28.02 30.15 -11.03
CA GLN A 165 27.35 31.22 -10.25
C GLN A 165 25.87 31.44 -10.57
N THR A 166 25.26 30.60 -11.42
CA THR A 166 23.79 30.51 -11.56
C THR A 166 23.26 29.32 -10.77
N TRP A 167 22.03 29.42 -10.27
CA TRP A 167 21.40 28.32 -9.54
C TRP A 167 20.42 27.57 -10.43
N VAL A 168 20.42 26.25 -10.24
CA VAL A 168 19.45 25.31 -10.79
C VAL A 168 19.09 24.35 -9.66
N ARG A 169 17.82 24.01 -9.54
CA ARG A 169 17.31 23.10 -8.51
C ARG A 169 16.32 22.12 -9.10
N MET A 170 16.31 20.91 -8.57
CA MET A 170 15.24 19.96 -8.79
C MET A 170 14.63 19.57 -7.45
N LEU A 171 13.32 19.66 -7.33
CA LEU A 171 12.60 19.35 -6.11
C LEU A 171 11.52 18.32 -6.40
N MET A 172 11.19 17.54 -5.38
CA MET A 172 10.08 16.61 -5.43
C MET A 172 9.05 17.05 -4.39
N THR A 173 7.95 17.63 -4.86
CA THR A 173 6.90 18.20 -4.01
C THR A 173 5.77 17.20 -3.86
N THR A 174 5.31 16.97 -2.63
CA THR A 174 4.10 16.18 -2.39
C THR A 174 2.85 17.05 -2.50
N ILE A 175 1.76 16.45 -2.93
CA ILE A 175 0.47 17.10 -3.15
C ILE A 175 -0.60 16.32 -2.37
N ASN A 176 -1.45 17.07 -1.66
CA ASN A 176 -2.60 16.56 -0.89
C ASN A 176 -2.20 15.41 0.04
N GLY A 177 -2.85 14.25 -0.07
CA GLY A 177 -2.65 13.04 0.72
C GLY A 177 -1.26 12.38 0.67
N ALA A 178 -0.23 13.12 0.27
CA ALA A 178 1.15 12.66 0.24
C ALA A 178 2.05 13.47 1.16
N SER A 179 2.94 12.76 1.86
CA SER A 179 3.88 13.32 2.83
C SER A 179 5.31 12.90 2.51
N ASN A 180 6.22 13.87 2.44
CA ASN A 180 7.66 13.58 2.33
C ASN A 180 8.16 13.01 3.65
N LEU A 181 8.78 11.83 3.60
CA LEU A 181 9.42 11.18 4.74
C LEU A 181 10.92 11.48 4.81
N MET A 182 11.48 12.03 3.73
CA MET A 182 12.87 12.47 3.65
C MET A 182 12.95 13.83 2.96
N PRO A 183 13.96 14.68 3.28
CA PRO A 183 14.24 15.86 2.49
C PRO A 183 14.46 15.50 1.01
N SER A 184 13.99 16.35 0.10
CA SER A 184 14.37 16.27 -1.31
C SER A 184 15.84 16.65 -1.46
N ILE A 185 16.70 15.68 -1.73
CA ILE A 185 18.13 15.93 -1.92
C ILE A 185 18.39 16.11 -3.40
N SER A 186 18.80 17.31 -3.81
CA SER A 186 19.25 17.61 -5.16
C SER A 186 20.77 17.45 -5.25
N GLU A 187 21.26 16.65 -6.19
CA GLU A 187 22.69 16.54 -6.50
C GLU A 187 22.94 17.04 -7.92
N LYS A 188 23.82 18.04 -8.06
CA LYS A 188 24.36 18.49 -9.35
C LYS A 188 25.72 17.84 -9.57
N SER A 189 25.89 17.18 -10.71
CA SER A 189 27.18 16.67 -11.19
C SER A 189 27.61 17.48 -12.40
N THR A 190 28.81 18.06 -12.34
CA THR A 190 29.41 18.78 -13.46
C THR A 190 30.30 17.80 -14.22
N SER A 191 30.00 17.57 -15.49
CA SER A 191 30.88 16.77 -16.35
C SER A 191 31.70 17.72 -17.23
N GLY A 192 33.01 17.49 -17.34
CA GLY A 192 33.88 18.25 -18.25
C GLY A 192 33.50 18.12 -19.74
N ASN A 193 32.45 17.34 -20.06
CA ASN A 193 31.94 17.08 -21.41
C ASN A 193 30.81 18.05 -21.83
N ALA A 194 30.88 19.32 -21.41
CA ALA A 194 30.00 20.43 -21.82
C ALA A 194 28.51 20.34 -21.41
N TYR A 195 28.16 19.45 -20.47
CA TYR A 195 26.84 19.41 -19.85
C TYR A 195 26.91 18.96 -18.40
N ASP A 196 25.89 19.35 -17.65
CA ASP A 196 25.70 19.02 -16.24
C ASP A 196 24.54 18.03 -16.08
N GLY A 197 24.55 17.29 -14.98
CA GLY A 197 23.42 16.48 -14.52
C GLY A 197 22.87 17.03 -13.22
N ILE A 198 21.55 16.96 -13.04
CA ILE A 198 20.90 17.17 -11.75
C ILE A 198 19.93 16.01 -11.48
N SER A 199 19.90 15.54 -10.24
CA SER A 199 18.93 14.53 -9.81
C SER A 199 18.37 14.84 -8.43
N VAL A 200 17.15 14.38 -8.18
CA VAL A 200 16.50 14.43 -6.87
C VAL A 200 16.01 13.04 -6.49
N LEU A 201 16.18 12.70 -5.22
CA LEU A 201 15.66 11.47 -4.61
C LEU A 201 14.92 11.83 -3.32
N THR A 202 13.77 11.19 -3.09
CA THR A 202 13.05 11.26 -1.81
C THR A 202 12.21 10.01 -1.57
N VAL A 203 11.67 9.88 -0.36
CA VAL A 203 10.69 8.88 0.03
C VAL A 203 9.39 9.58 0.40
N VAL A 204 8.28 9.09 -0.16
CA VAL A 204 6.94 9.65 0.00
C VAL A 204 5.99 8.59 0.55
N ALA A 205 5.19 8.95 1.55
CA ALA A 205 3.99 8.20 1.91
C ALA A 205 2.79 8.78 1.16
N SER A 206 1.93 7.93 0.57
CA SER A 206 0.67 8.32 -0.07
C SER A 206 -0.51 7.61 0.60
N ASP A 207 -1.62 8.33 0.76
CA ASP A 207 -2.90 7.79 1.26
C ASP A 207 -3.68 6.95 0.21
N GLY A 208 -3.33 7.09 -1.08
CA GLY A 208 -3.97 6.40 -2.19
C GLY A 208 -5.26 7.02 -2.72
N GLU A 209 -5.79 8.06 -2.07
CA GLU A 209 -6.98 8.78 -2.53
C GLU A 209 -6.59 9.98 -3.40
N SER A 210 -5.71 10.82 -2.87
CA SER A 210 -5.30 12.08 -3.48
C SER A 210 -3.79 12.31 -3.44
N GLY A 211 -3.05 11.45 -2.73
CA GLY A 211 -1.61 11.56 -2.58
C GLY A 211 -0.89 11.51 -3.92
N ALA A 212 -0.10 12.55 -4.17
CA ALA A 212 0.62 12.72 -5.41
C ALA A 212 2.00 13.33 -5.19
N VAL A 213 2.85 13.19 -6.21
CA VAL A 213 4.20 13.73 -6.23
C VAL A 213 4.49 14.47 -7.55
N GLN A 214 5.12 15.63 -7.45
CA GLN A 214 5.38 16.53 -8.57
C GLN A 214 6.88 16.90 -8.64
N PRO A 215 7.58 16.61 -9.75
CA PRO A 215 8.90 17.15 -9.99
C PRO A 215 8.79 18.63 -10.35
N ILE A 216 9.64 19.46 -9.74
CA ILE A 216 9.76 20.89 -10.05
C ILE A 216 11.22 21.17 -10.41
N LEU A 217 11.44 21.73 -11.60
CA LEU A 217 12.74 22.21 -12.05
C LEU A 217 12.74 23.73 -11.99
N GLY A 218 13.66 24.34 -11.24
CA GLY A 218 13.79 25.79 -11.17
C GLY A 218 15.18 26.25 -11.55
N SER A 219 15.29 27.42 -12.17
CA SER A 219 16.58 28.08 -12.41
C SER A 219 16.44 29.60 -12.45
N ASN A 220 17.54 30.33 -12.22
CA ASN A 220 17.65 31.76 -12.53
C ASN A 220 18.35 32.04 -13.87
N ALA A 221 18.72 31.00 -14.62
CA ALA A 221 19.33 31.12 -15.94
C ALA A 221 18.59 30.25 -16.94
N ALA A 222 18.61 30.66 -18.21
CA ALA A 222 18.06 29.85 -19.28
C ALA A 222 18.97 28.64 -19.51
N GLY A 223 18.37 27.49 -19.78
CA GLY A 223 19.11 26.26 -20.06
C GLY A 223 18.44 25.42 -21.11
N ILE A 224 19.14 24.38 -21.54
CA ILE A 224 18.65 23.40 -22.51
C ILE A 224 18.75 22.03 -21.87
N MET A 225 17.63 21.33 -21.78
CA MET A 225 17.58 19.91 -21.50
C MET A 225 18.25 19.18 -22.67
N ARG A 226 19.30 18.40 -22.40
CA ARG A 226 20.00 17.67 -23.48
C ARG A 226 19.14 16.55 -24.05
N LEU A 227 18.35 15.94 -23.18
CA LEU A 227 17.41 14.86 -23.43
C LEU A 227 16.17 15.11 -22.56
N PRO A 228 15.02 14.47 -22.86
CA PRO A 228 13.94 14.39 -21.88
C PRO A 228 14.47 13.90 -20.54
N GLY A 229 14.04 14.55 -19.45
CA GLY A 229 14.36 14.09 -18.10
C GLY A 229 13.66 12.78 -17.80
N GLU A 230 14.12 12.06 -16.79
CA GLU A 230 13.58 10.76 -16.39
C GLU A 230 13.04 10.83 -14.97
N ILE A 231 11.88 10.21 -14.74
CA ILE A 231 11.26 10.07 -13.43
C ILE A 231 10.90 8.60 -13.17
N GLY A 232 11.16 8.13 -11.96
CA GLY A 232 10.86 6.78 -11.51
C GLY A 232 10.24 6.77 -10.12
N VAL A 233 9.28 5.87 -9.94
CA VAL A 233 8.59 5.61 -8.67
C VAL A 233 8.56 4.12 -8.41
N ILE A 234 9.01 3.73 -7.21
CA ILE A 234 9.14 2.35 -6.80
C ILE A 234 8.51 2.20 -5.42
N GLU A 235 7.62 1.24 -5.27
CA GLU A 235 7.01 0.89 -3.98
C GLU A 235 8.05 0.23 -3.07
N LEU A 236 8.13 0.69 -1.81
CA LEU A 236 9.02 0.16 -0.78
C LEU A 236 8.37 -0.98 0.00
#